data_AF-A0A973G1Q8-F1
#
_entry.id   AF-A0A973G1Q8-F1
#
_cell.length_a   1.000
_cell.length_b   1.000
_cell.length_c   1.000
_cell.angle_alpha   90.00
_cell.angle_beta   90.00
_cell.angle_gamma   90.00
#
_symmetry.space_group_name_H-M   'P 1'
#
loop_
_entity.id
_entity.type
_entity.pdbx_description
1 polymer ?
#
loop_
_entity_poly.entity_id
_entity_poly.type
_entity_poly.pdbx_seq_one_letter_code
_entity_poly.pdbx_strand_id
1 'polypeptide(L)' 'NVWPDVSFKGSTLWEVEKNLIFETLREVDGNKTKASKILGISVRTMRNKLNEYKTSDL' A
#
# COMPACT_ATOMS: atom_id res chain seq x y z
N ASN A 1 -9.18 -13.21 -7.96
CA ASN A 1 -8.62 -12.99 -6.61
C ASN A 1 -7.43 -13.92 -6.41
N VAL A 2 -6.36 -13.71 -7.18
CA VAL A 2 -5.12 -14.48 -7.01
C VAL A 2 -4.00 -13.45 -7.05
N TRP A 3 -3.66 -12.95 -5.87
CA TRP A 3 -2.37 -12.31 -5.67
C TRP A 3 -1.33 -13.44 -5.82
N PRO A 4 -0.19 -13.21 -6.51
CA PRO A 4 0.86 -14.22 -6.61
C PRO A 4 1.29 -14.69 -5.21
N ASP A 5 1.95 -15.85 -5.12
CA ASP A 5 2.46 -16.44 -3.87
C ASP A 5 3.56 -15.56 -3.24
N VAL A 6 3.18 -14.40 -2.75
CA VAL A 6 4.06 -13.50 -2.00
C VAL A 6 4.08 -14.05 -0.58
N SER A 7 5.09 -14.84 -0.27
CA SER A 7 5.33 -15.31 1.09
C SER A 7 5.76 -14.13 1.97
N PHE A 8 4.80 -13.54 2.69
CA PHE A 8 5.04 -12.50 3.69
C PHE A 8 5.66 -13.01 5.00
N LYS A 9 5.98 -14.32 5.09
CA LYS A 9 6.59 -14.90 6.29
C LYS A 9 7.96 -14.29 6.55
N GLY A 10 8.15 -13.73 7.73
CA GLY A 10 9.39 -13.07 8.14
C GLY A 10 9.42 -11.56 7.87
N SER A 11 8.46 -11.02 7.11
CA SER A 11 8.31 -9.57 6.93
C SER A 11 7.56 -8.95 8.10
N THR A 12 7.90 -7.71 8.42
CA THR A 12 7.13 -6.88 9.34
C THR A 12 5.79 -6.49 8.73
N LEU A 13 4.78 -6.21 9.56
CA LEU A 13 3.50 -5.69 9.09
C LEU A 13 3.68 -4.40 8.27
N TRP A 14 4.66 -3.57 8.64
CA TRP A 14 4.98 -2.34 7.93
C TRP A 14 5.46 -2.59 6.50
N GLU A 15 6.36 -3.56 6.28
CA GLU A 15 6.84 -3.91 4.94
C GLU A 15 5.72 -4.49 4.08
N VAL A 16 4.89 -5.35 4.65
CA VAL A 16 3.74 -5.94 3.97
C VAL A 16 2.75 -4.85 3.56
N GLU A 17 2.40 -3.95 4.49
CA GLU A 17 1.50 -2.83 4.23
C GLU A 17 2.08 -1.88 3.17
N LYS A 18 3.37 -1.53 3.27
CA LYS A 18 4.06 -0.67 2.29
C LYS A 18 3.97 -1.26 0.89
N ASN A 19 4.33 -2.53 0.73
CA ASN A 19 4.29 -3.23 -0.55
C ASN A 19 2.86 -3.27 -1.12
N LEU A 20 1.87 -3.65 -0.30
CA LEU A 20 0.48 -3.74 -0.72
C LEU A 20 -0.07 -2.39 -1.19
N ILE A 21 0.25 -1.29 -0.48
CA ILE A 21 -0.15 0.06 -0.86
C ILE A 21 0.46 0.48 -2.20
N PHE A 22 1.76 0.23 -2.41
CA PHE A 22 2.43 0.62 -3.65
C PHE A 22 2.03 -0.23 -4.85
N GLU A 23 1.82 -1.53 -4.66
CA GLU A 23 1.31 -2.41 -5.72
C GLU A 23 -0.09 -1.97 -6.16
N THR A 24 -1.01 -1.76 -5.22
CA THR A 24 -2.36 -1.29 -5.53
C THR A 24 -2.35 0.08 -6.21
N LEU A 25 -1.47 0.99 -5.79
CA LEU A 25 -1.30 2.28 -6.48
C LEU A 25 -0.84 2.11 -7.92
N ARG A 26 0.07 1.16 -8.18
CA ARG A 26 0.56 0.87 -9.54
C ARG A 26 -0.55 0.35 -10.44
N GLU A 27 -1.40 -0.54 -9.93
CA GLU A 27 -2.55 -1.09 -10.67
C GLU A 27 -3.58 -0.02 -11.08
N VAL A 28 -3.66 1.09 -10.34
CA VAL A 28 -4.62 2.19 -10.62
C VAL A 28 -3.94 3.48 -11.07
N ASP A 29 -2.72 3.39 -11.62
CA ASP A 29 -1.95 4.52 -12.15
C ASP A 29 -1.78 5.69 -11.15
N GLY A 30 -1.53 5.36 -9.88
CA GLY A 30 -1.33 6.32 -8.79
C GLY A 30 -2.60 7.02 -8.30
N ASN A 31 -3.78 6.59 -8.76
CA ASN A 31 -5.05 7.14 -8.32
C ASN A 31 -5.37 6.72 -6.87
N LYS A 32 -5.06 7.64 -5.95
CA LYS A 32 -5.23 7.45 -4.51
C LYS A 32 -6.67 7.13 -4.10
N THR A 33 -7.67 7.73 -4.76
CA THR A 33 -9.08 7.45 -4.44
C THR A 33 -9.48 6.04 -4.84
N LYS A 34 -9.04 5.56 -6.01
CA LYS A 34 -9.32 4.18 -6.45
C LYS A 34 -8.58 3.16 -5.59
N ALA A 35 -7.29 3.34 -5.34
CA ALA A 35 -6.53 2.41 -4.50
C ALA A 35 -7.07 2.35 -3.06
N SER A 36 -7.59 3.47 -2.52
CA SER A 36 -8.16 3.48 -1.17
C SER A 36 -9.43 2.62 -1.10
N LYS A 37 -10.25 2.66 -2.17
CA LYS A 37 -11.44 1.80 -2.30
C LYS A 37 -11.05 0.32 -2.41
N ILE A 38 -10.01 -0.01 -3.17
CA ILE A 38 -9.53 -1.40 -3.33
C ILE A 38 -9.02 -1.95 -1.99
N LEU A 39 -8.24 -1.16 -1.25
CA LEU A 39 -7.66 -1.56 0.04
C LEU A 39 -8.64 -1.48 1.22
N GLY A 40 -9.84 -0.92 1.02
CA GLY A 40 -10.82 -0.75 2.09
C GLY A 40 -10.42 0.27 3.16
N ILE A 41 -9.59 1.26 2.81
CA ILE A 41 -9.15 2.32 3.74
C ILE A 41 -9.66 3.70 3.29
N SER A 42 -9.62 4.68 4.19
CA SER A 42 -9.95 6.06 3.83
C SER A 42 -8.84 6.68 2.96
N VAL A 43 -9.19 7.63 2.10
CA VAL A 43 -8.20 8.43 1.33
C VAL A 43 -7.26 9.19 2.26
N ARG A 44 -7.73 9.60 3.45
CA ARG A 44 -6.90 10.22 4.49
C ARG A 44 -5.83 9.24 4.98
N THR A 45 -6.22 8.02 5.32
CA THR A 45 -5.30 6.95 5.75
C THR A 45 -4.23 6.71 4.69
N MET A 46 -4.62 6.58 3.42
CA MET A 46 -3.65 6.40 2.34
C MET A 46 -2.65 7.55 2.26
N ARG A 47 -3.11 8.80 2.32
CA ARG A 47 -2.21 9.96 2.27
C ARG A 47 -1.25 9.97 3.45
N ASN A 48 -1.72 9.62 4.65
CA ASN A 48 -0.88 9.51 5.85
C ASN A 48 0.21 8.46 5.65
N LYS A 49 -0.16 7.24 5.20
CA LYS A 49 0.80 6.16 4.91
C LYS A 49 1.83 6.56 3.88
N LEU A 50 1.42 7.20 2.79
CA LEU A 50 2.37 7.69 1.78
C LEU A 50 3.31 8.77 2.31
N ASN A 51 2.87 9.59 3.26
CA ASN A 51 3.74 10.58 3.90
C ASN A 51 4.71 9.90 4.87
N GLU A 52 4.25 8.94 5.67
CA GLU A 52 5.10 8.14 6.56
C GLU A 52 6.25 7.48 5.76
N TYR A 53 5.94 6.83 4.63
CA TYR A 53 6.97 6.18 3.82
C TYR A 53 7.94 7.15 3.15
N LYS A 54 7.50 8.35 2.77
CA LYS A 54 8.40 9.39 2.24
C LYS A 54 9.37 9.92 3.30
N THR A 55 8.94 9.98 4.56
CA THR A 55 9.79 10.44 5.66
C THR A 55 10.73 9.35 6.13
N SER A 56 10.36 8.07 6.03
CA SER A 56 11.23 6.95 6.41
C SER A 56 12.31 6.61 5.36
N ASP A 57 12.14 7.02 4.10
CA ASP A 57 13.13 6.82 3.03
C ASP A 57 14.13 8.01 2.92
N LEU A 58 14.11 8.95 3.87
CA LEU A 58 15.07 10.06 4.08
C LEU A 58 15.91 9.81 5.33
#